data_AF-A0A1Q5XD96-F1
#
_entry.id   AF-A0A1Q5XD96-F1
#
_cell.length_a   1.000
_cell.length_b   1.000
_cell.length_c   1.000
_cell.angle_alpha   90.00
_cell.angle_beta   90.00
_cell.angle_gamma   90.00
#
_symmetry.space_group_name_H-M   'P 1'
#
loop_
_entity.id
_entity.type
_entity.pdbx_description
1 polymer ?
#
loop_
_entity_poly.entity_id
_entity_poly.type
_entity_poly.pdbx_seq_one_letter_code
_entity_poly.pdbx_strand_id
1 'polypeptide(L)'
;MGIWKMSQLKSPPMTDDAAELREYVNYLSNQIAIMFKDLDFTLNGDISFQNVKAKSLTADRMNVTELSAITANMGKLTSGEIYGAYIATREAAFPRAEINDDGDLLAVYTDANNYLTIEPGITGEPTIVIRKAGAVSLILGPAFGFTGLLANTPIVLGTQSGNTTIVCGASGTVSVPSWSKLINVDTGTSLQSELDAIWAAIGAKSNSGHTHAVTVTSGGGTFTTSPG
;
A
#
# COMPACT_ATOMS: atom_id res chain seq x y z
N MET A 1 -47.88 2.55 23.08
CA MET A 1 -48.77 1.63 22.35
C MET A 1 -49.85 2.46 21.70
N GLY A 2 -49.70 2.78 20.41
CA GLY A 2 -50.74 3.48 19.67
C GLY A 2 -51.92 2.53 19.51
N ILE A 3 -53.01 2.84 20.22
CA ILE A 3 -54.33 2.26 20.03
C ILE A 3 -54.62 2.31 18.53
N TRP A 4 -55.02 1.16 17.97
CA TRP A 4 -55.51 0.97 16.61
C TRP A 4 -56.44 2.14 16.25
N LYS A 5 -55.90 3.17 15.59
CA LYS A 5 -56.74 4.10 14.85
C LYS A 5 -57.10 3.34 13.61
N MET A 6 -58.13 2.48 13.71
CA MET A 6 -58.83 1.99 12.53
C MET A 6 -59.16 3.24 11.74
N SER A 7 -58.41 3.48 10.66
CA SER A 7 -58.83 4.45 9.66
C SER A 7 -60.20 3.97 9.25
N GLN A 8 -61.24 4.72 9.62
CA GLN A 8 -62.61 4.33 9.38
C GLN A 8 -62.72 4.00 7.90
N LEU A 9 -63.00 2.73 7.59
CA LEU A 9 -63.14 2.26 6.22
C LEU A 9 -64.14 3.19 5.53
N LYS A 10 -63.74 3.80 4.41
CA LYS A 10 -64.65 4.66 3.65
C LYS A 10 -65.89 3.85 3.26
N SER A 11 -67.06 4.47 3.39
CA SER A 11 -68.30 3.91 2.83
C SER A 11 -68.13 3.65 1.33
N PRO A 12 -68.74 2.60 0.78
CA PRO A 12 -68.67 2.32 -0.66
C PRO A 12 -69.19 3.53 -1.47
N PRO A 13 -68.55 3.88 -2.60
CA PRO A 13 -69.07 4.93 -3.46
C PRO A 13 -70.43 4.52 -4.03
N MET A 14 -71.40 5.43 -4.03
CA MET A 14 -72.73 5.20 -4.63
C MET A 14 -72.68 5.60 -6.10
N THR A 15 -71.90 4.84 -6.88
CA THR A 15 -71.57 5.11 -8.28
C THR A 15 -71.65 3.81 -9.07
N ASP A 16 -72.08 3.89 -10.33
CA ASP A 16 -72.00 2.79 -11.30
C ASP A 16 -70.70 2.84 -12.13
N ASP A 17 -69.84 3.84 -11.89
CA ASP A 17 -68.56 3.97 -12.58
C ASP A 17 -67.57 2.89 -12.12
N ALA A 18 -67.23 1.99 -13.06
CA ALA A 18 -66.29 0.91 -12.84
C ALA A 18 -64.88 1.40 -12.45
N ALA A 19 -64.48 2.60 -12.88
CA ALA A 19 -63.17 3.18 -12.52
C ALA A 19 -63.12 3.54 -11.03
N GLU A 20 -64.16 4.19 -10.52
CA GLU A 20 -64.29 4.60 -9.11
C GLU A 20 -64.40 3.38 -8.18
N LEU A 21 -65.16 2.35 -8.59
CA LEU A 21 -65.22 1.07 -7.89
C LEU A 21 -63.85 0.37 -7.82
N ARG A 22 -63.07 0.40 -8.92
CA ARG A 22 -61.73 -0.20 -8.96
C ARG A 22 -60.75 0.51 -8.03
N GLU A 23 -60.82 1.84 -7.96
CA GLU A 23 -60.01 2.63 -7.04
C GLU A 23 -60.37 2.31 -5.58
N TYR A 24 -61.66 2.20 -5.26
CA TYR A 24 -62.12 1.80 -3.93
C TYR A 24 -61.66 0.38 -3.53
N VAL A 25 -61.71 -0.59 -4.45
CA VAL A 25 -61.20 -1.95 -4.20
C VAL A 25 -59.68 -1.94 -3.95
N ASN A 26 -58.92 -1.15 -4.71
CA ASN A 26 -57.48 -0.99 -4.48
C ASN A 26 -57.20 -0.33 -3.12
N TYR A 27 -57.98 0.67 -2.74
CA TYR A 27 -57.89 1.30 -1.43
C TYR A 27 -58.15 0.29 -0.30
N LEU A 28 -59.25 -0.48 -0.37
CA LEU A 28 -59.57 -1.52 0.61
C LEU A 28 -58.49 -2.60 0.69
N SER A 29 -58.00 -3.07 -0.46
CA SER A 29 -56.92 -4.05 -0.52
C SER A 29 -55.66 -3.55 0.18
N ASN A 30 -55.29 -2.29 -0.03
CA ASN A 30 -54.16 -1.66 0.66
C ASN A 30 -54.40 -1.52 2.18
N GLN A 31 -55.59 -1.12 2.62
CA GLN A 31 -55.92 -1.03 4.05
C GLN A 31 -55.88 -2.40 4.73
N ILE A 32 -56.44 -3.44 4.09
CA ILE A 32 -56.40 -4.81 4.60
C ILE A 32 -54.96 -5.32 4.69
N ALA A 33 -54.12 -5.04 3.69
CA ALA A 33 -52.70 -5.42 3.72
C ALA A 33 -51.93 -4.74 4.86
N ILE A 34 -52.25 -3.49 5.19
CA ILE A 34 -51.67 -2.79 6.36
C ILE A 34 -52.14 -3.45 7.65
N MET A 35 -53.44 -3.71 7.80
CA MET A 35 -53.99 -4.35 9.00
C MET A 35 -53.42 -5.75 9.23
N PHE A 36 -53.24 -6.55 8.17
CA PHE A 36 -52.59 -7.85 8.29
C PHE A 36 -51.13 -7.73 8.74
N LYS A 37 -50.37 -6.75 8.23
CA LYS A 37 -48.98 -6.51 8.68
C LYS A 37 -48.90 -6.05 10.13
N ASP A 38 -49.79 -5.17 10.56
CA ASP A 38 -49.84 -4.71 11.96
C ASP A 38 -50.21 -5.87 12.90
N LEU A 39 -51.14 -6.74 12.48
CA LEU A 39 -51.52 -7.93 13.22
C LEU A 39 -50.37 -8.95 13.30
N ASP A 40 -49.69 -9.20 12.20
CA ASP A 40 -48.51 -10.06 12.13
C ASP A 40 -47.40 -9.57 13.07
N PHE A 41 -47.07 -8.27 13.00
CA PHE A 41 -46.13 -7.63 13.93
C PHE A 41 -46.56 -7.75 15.40
N THR A 42 -47.85 -7.56 15.67
CA THR A 42 -48.39 -7.65 17.05
C THR A 42 -48.31 -9.07 17.61
N LEU A 43 -48.52 -10.08 16.77
CA LEU A 43 -48.54 -11.48 17.18
C LEU A 43 -47.15 -12.13 17.23
N ASN A 44 -46.32 -11.87 16.22
CA ASN A 44 -45.06 -12.57 16.00
C ASN A 44 -43.83 -11.73 16.33
N GLY A 45 -43.99 -10.40 16.46
CA GLY A 45 -42.91 -9.46 16.73
C GLY A 45 -41.96 -9.22 15.55
N ASP A 46 -42.21 -9.87 14.41
CA ASP A 46 -41.50 -9.70 13.15
C ASP A 46 -42.44 -9.13 12.07
N ILE A 47 -41.85 -8.55 11.03
CA ILE A 47 -42.58 -8.23 9.81
C ILE A 47 -41.81 -8.87 8.67
N SER A 48 -42.38 -9.91 8.07
CA SER A 48 -41.80 -10.52 6.89
C SER A 48 -42.11 -9.64 5.67
N PHE A 49 -41.09 -8.96 5.15
CA PHE A 49 -41.21 -8.23 3.90
C PHE A 49 -40.57 -9.01 2.76
N GLN A 50 -41.40 -9.60 1.90
CA GLN A 50 -40.97 -10.03 0.57
C GLN A 50 -41.23 -8.88 -0.41
N ASN A 51 -40.17 -8.33 -1.03
CA ASN A 51 -40.24 -7.28 -2.04
C ASN A 51 -40.67 -5.88 -1.54
N VAL A 52 -39.89 -5.28 -0.63
CA VAL A 52 -40.05 -3.85 -0.29
C VAL A 52 -39.66 -2.99 -1.50
N LYS A 53 -40.65 -2.43 -2.21
CA LYS A 53 -40.43 -1.42 -3.26
C LYS A 53 -40.60 0.00 -2.70
N ALA A 54 -39.76 0.37 -1.74
CA ALA A 54 -39.73 1.72 -1.18
C ALA A 54 -38.63 2.56 -1.85
N LYS A 55 -38.89 3.85 -2.13
CA LYS A 55 -37.86 4.78 -2.64
C LYS A 55 -36.73 5.00 -1.63
N SER A 56 -37.02 4.88 -0.33
CA SER A 56 -36.06 5.01 0.77
C SER A 56 -36.53 4.22 1.99
N LEU A 57 -35.59 3.63 2.72
CA LEU A 57 -35.81 3.07 4.06
C LEU A 57 -34.92 3.85 5.03
N THR A 58 -35.51 4.50 6.03
CA THR A 58 -34.79 5.22 7.08
C THR A 58 -35.05 4.52 8.40
N ALA A 59 -33.99 4.10 9.08
CA ALA A 59 -34.05 3.48 10.39
C ALA A 59 -32.96 4.08 11.29
N ASP A 60 -33.25 4.25 12.58
CA ASP A 60 -32.24 4.67 13.58
C ASP A 60 -31.21 3.55 13.82
N ARG A 61 -31.69 2.30 13.86
CA ARG A 61 -30.85 1.11 13.97
C ARG A 61 -31.42 -0.01 13.10
N MET A 62 -30.53 -0.76 12.48
CA MET A 62 -30.84 -1.99 11.75
C MET A 62 -29.89 -3.07 12.25
N ASN A 63 -30.43 -4.13 12.87
CA ASN A 63 -29.66 -5.31 13.21
C ASN A 63 -29.84 -6.33 12.08
N VAL A 64 -28.76 -6.62 11.37
CA VAL A 64 -28.76 -7.53 10.23
C VAL A 64 -27.86 -8.71 10.57
N THR A 65 -28.43 -9.90 10.67
CA THR A 65 -27.66 -11.12 10.96
C THR A 65 -26.84 -11.56 9.74
N GLU A 66 -27.43 -11.46 8.55
CA GLU A 66 -26.78 -11.79 7.29
C GLU A 66 -27.30 -10.87 6.18
N LEU A 67 -26.40 -10.43 5.30
CA LEU A 67 -26.74 -9.68 4.11
C LEU A 67 -25.96 -10.27 2.94
N SER A 68 -26.61 -11.17 2.20
CA SER A 68 -25.95 -12.01 1.21
C SER A 68 -25.42 -11.26 -0.02
N ALA A 69 -26.04 -10.14 -0.39
CA ALA A 69 -25.53 -9.25 -1.44
C ALA A 69 -26.11 -7.84 -1.30
N ILE A 70 -25.27 -6.82 -1.50
CA ILE A 70 -25.69 -5.44 -1.72
C ILE A 70 -25.12 -4.99 -3.06
N THR A 71 -25.99 -4.58 -3.98
CA THR A 71 -25.58 -3.82 -5.17
C THR A 71 -26.12 -2.41 -5.03
N ALA A 72 -25.28 -1.49 -4.56
CA ALA A 72 -25.67 -0.10 -4.34
C ALA A 72 -24.52 0.84 -4.71
N ASN A 73 -24.85 2.03 -5.21
CA ASN A 73 -23.90 3.15 -5.26
C ASN A 73 -23.81 3.75 -3.86
N MET A 74 -22.93 3.18 -3.04
CA MET A 74 -22.67 3.70 -1.70
C MET A 74 -21.73 4.89 -1.82
N GLY A 75 -22.15 6.04 -1.28
CA GLY A 75 -21.26 7.19 -1.14
C GLY A 75 -20.26 6.94 0.00
N LYS A 76 -20.35 7.74 1.06
CA LYS A 76 -19.52 7.54 2.26
C LYS A 76 -20.06 6.38 3.10
N LEU A 77 -19.26 5.34 3.28
CA LEU A 77 -19.48 4.33 4.32
C LEU A 77 -18.86 4.83 5.63
N THR A 78 -19.63 4.82 6.72
CA THR A 78 -19.11 5.03 8.08
C THR A 78 -19.55 3.82 8.90
N SER A 79 -18.61 2.93 9.20
CA SER A 79 -18.83 1.68 9.92
C SER A 79 -17.97 1.64 11.18
N GLY A 80 -18.29 0.72 12.09
CA GLY A 80 -17.35 0.30 13.13
C GLY A 80 -16.26 -0.59 12.52
N GLU A 81 -16.01 -1.72 13.18
CA GLU A 81 -15.03 -2.70 12.73
C GLU A 81 -15.56 -3.52 11.55
N ILE A 82 -14.68 -3.83 10.60
CA ILE A 82 -14.94 -4.71 9.46
C ILE A 82 -13.88 -5.82 9.50
N TYR A 83 -14.32 -7.07 9.46
CA TYR A 83 -13.45 -8.25 9.51
C TYR A 83 -13.63 -9.11 8.25
N GLY A 84 -12.52 -9.64 7.71
CA GLY A 84 -12.52 -10.57 6.56
C GLY A 84 -13.05 -9.98 5.25
N ALA A 85 -12.97 -8.66 5.09
CA ALA A 85 -13.47 -8.00 3.88
C ALA A 85 -12.40 -7.96 2.80
N TYR A 86 -12.78 -8.36 1.59
CA TYR A 86 -12.09 -8.01 0.36
C TYR A 86 -12.54 -6.61 -0.09
N ILE A 87 -11.59 -5.69 -0.24
CA ILE A 87 -11.87 -4.32 -0.68
C ILE A 87 -11.05 -4.03 -1.93
N ALA A 88 -11.72 -3.71 -3.04
CA ALA A 88 -11.08 -3.33 -4.29
C ALA A 88 -11.60 -1.98 -4.80
N THR A 89 -10.72 -1.12 -5.31
CA THR A 89 -11.14 0.15 -5.92
C THR A 89 -11.81 -0.02 -7.28
N ARG A 90 -11.62 -1.18 -7.92
CA ARG A 90 -12.19 -1.52 -9.23
C ARG A 90 -12.28 -3.03 -9.41
N GLU A 91 -13.40 -3.51 -9.92
CA GLU A 91 -13.62 -4.92 -10.24
C GLU A 91 -13.06 -5.26 -11.63
N ALA A 92 -12.31 -6.38 -11.72
CA ALA A 92 -11.86 -7.02 -12.96
C ALA A 92 -11.10 -6.13 -13.98
N ALA A 93 -10.60 -4.97 -13.58
CA ALA A 93 -9.93 -4.04 -14.47
C ALA A 93 -8.85 -3.23 -13.75
N PHE A 94 -7.94 -2.66 -14.53
CA PHE A 94 -6.79 -1.90 -14.03
C PHE A 94 -6.86 -0.41 -14.44
N PRO A 95 -6.22 0.51 -13.70
CA PRO A 95 -5.51 0.29 -12.43
C PRO A 95 -6.49 -0.01 -11.29
N ARG A 96 -6.01 -0.71 -10.26
CA ARG A 96 -6.79 -1.01 -9.05
C ARG A 96 -5.89 -1.15 -7.83
N ALA A 97 -6.46 -0.96 -6.65
CA ALA A 97 -5.84 -1.27 -5.38
C ALA A 97 -6.76 -2.19 -4.59
N GLU A 98 -6.18 -3.15 -3.90
CA GLU A 98 -6.90 -4.22 -3.20
C GLU A 98 -6.34 -4.41 -1.78
N ILE A 99 -7.23 -4.72 -0.85
CA ILE A 99 -6.91 -5.21 0.50
C ILE A 99 -7.61 -6.56 0.64
N ASN A 100 -6.86 -7.58 1.03
CA ASN A 100 -7.34 -8.94 1.21
C ASN A 100 -6.84 -9.53 2.53
N ASP A 101 -7.56 -10.51 3.07
CA ASP A 101 -7.13 -11.31 4.22
C ASP A 101 -6.44 -12.62 3.80
N ASP A 102 -6.47 -12.95 2.51
CA ASP A 102 -5.80 -14.09 1.90
C ASP A 102 -4.73 -13.65 0.87
N GLY A 103 -3.51 -14.19 0.99
CA GLY A 103 -2.40 -13.88 0.08
C GLY A 103 -1.85 -12.45 0.19
N ASP A 104 -2.09 -11.63 -0.84
CA ASP A 104 -1.60 -10.25 -0.93
C ASP A 104 -2.41 -9.35 0.02
N LEU A 105 -1.89 -9.08 1.22
CA LEU A 105 -2.55 -8.28 2.25
C LEU A 105 -2.93 -6.88 1.74
N LEU A 106 -2.05 -6.29 0.93
CA LEU A 106 -2.30 -5.05 0.22
C LEU A 106 -1.64 -5.10 -1.16
N ALA A 107 -2.36 -4.71 -2.19
CA ALA A 107 -1.87 -4.73 -3.55
C ALA A 107 -2.26 -3.47 -4.32
N VAL A 108 -1.36 -3.00 -5.19
CA VAL A 108 -1.60 -1.88 -6.10
C VAL A 108 -1.15 -2.30 -7.50
N TYR A 109 -2.11 -2.42 -8.40
CA TYR A 109 -1.90 -2.89 -9.77
C TYR A 109 -2.03 -1.75 -10.77
N THR A 110 -1.01 -1.58 -11.60
CA THR A 110 -1.10 -0.76 -12.82
C THR A 110 -1.66 -1.56 -13.99
N ASP A 111 -1.31 -2.84 -14.07
CA ASP A 111 -1.90 -3.85 -14.95
C ASP A 111 -1.69 -5.25 -14.33
N ALA A 112 -2.03 -6.31 -15.08
CA ALA A 112 -1.93 -7.70 -14.61
C ALA A 112 -0.49 -8.16 -14.29
N ASN A 113 0.51 -7.48 -14.85
CA ASN A 113 1.92 -7.87 -14.79
C ASN A 113 2.80 -6.83 -14.07
N ASN A 114 2.27 -5.65 -13.78
CA ASN A 114 3.00 -4.55 -13.16
C ASN A 114 2.26 -4.09 -11.90
N TYR A 115 2.80 -4.46 -10.74
CA TYR A 115 2.14 -4.22 -9.46
C TYR A 115 3.12 -4.23 -8.27
N LEU A 116 2.66 -3.66 -7.17
CA LEU A 116 3.30 -3.71 -5.86
C LEU A 116 2.37 -4.47 -4.91
N THR A 117 2.91 -5.40 -4.15
CA THR A 117 2.18 -6.11 -3.09
C THR A 117 2.90 -6.00 -1.75
N ILE A 118 2.12 -6.09 -0.68
CA ILE A 118 2.59 -6.50 0.65
C ILE A 118 2.09 -7.92 0.83
N GLU A 119 3.01 -8.88 0.78
CA GLU A 119 2.71 -10.31 0.81
C GLU A 119 3.54 -11.01 1.89
N PRO A 120 3.04 -12.13 2.46
CA PRO A 120 3.82 -12.96 3.37
C PRO A 120 5.11 -13.46 2.69
N GLY A 121 6.24 -13.23 3.35
CA GLY A 121 7.54 -13.77 2.98
C GLY A 121 7.64 -15.27 3.26
N ILE A 122 8.81 -15.84 2.97
CA ILE A 122 9.04 -17.30 3.09
C ILE A 122 8.88 -17.83 4.52
N THR A 123 9.00 -16.98 5.54
CA THR A 123 8.77 -17.33 6.96
C THR A 123 7.53 -16.65 7.57
N GLY A 124 6.64 -16.07 6.75
CA GLY A 124 5.37 -15.46 7.17
C GLY A 124 5.44 -13.98 7.59
N GLU A 125 6.61 -13.36 7.51
CA GLU A 125 6.83 -11.92 7.69
C GLU A 125 6.15 -11.08 6.59
N PRO A 126 5.79 -9.81 6.81
CA PRO A 126 5.38 -8.95 5.72
C PRO A 126 6.58 -8.55 4.84
N THR A 127 6.45 -8.71 3.53
CA THR A 127 7.43 -8.25 2.54
C THR A 127 6.78 -7.34 1.51
N ILE A 128 7.49 -6.30 1.08
CA ILE A 128 7.05 -5.45 -0.04
C ILE A 128 7.67 -6.02 -1.30
N VAL A 129 6.85 -6.39 -2.27
CA VAL A 129 7.31 -6.98 -3.54
C VAL A 129 6.82 -6.13 -4.70
N ILE A 130 7.74 -5.71 -5.56
CA ILE A 130 7.43 -5.02 -6.82
C ILE A 130 7.65 -6.00 -7.96
N ARG A 131 6.63 -6.19 -8.78
CA ARG A 131 6.70 -7.01 -9.99
C ARG A 131 6.59 -6.13 -11.24
N LYS A 132 7.40 -6.47 -12.24
CA LYS A 132 7.44 -5.83 -13.55
C LYS A 132 7.41 -6.90 -14.61
N ALA A 133 6.48 -6.78 -15.56
CA ALA A 133 6.24 -7.79 -16.58
C ALA A 133 6.04 -9.21 -16.00
N GLY A 134 5.37 -9.31 -14.84
CA GLY A 134 5.04 -10.56 -14.15
C GLY A 134 6.19 -11.16 -13.32
N ALA A 135 7.42 -10.65 -13.47
CA ALA A 135 8.58 -11.10 -12.70
C ALA A 135 8.85 -10.21 -11.49
N VAL A 136 9.37 -10.79 -10.41
CA VAL A 136 9.83 -10.03 -9.25
C VAL A 136 11.00 -9.13 -9.66
N SER A 137 10.83 -7.83 -9.47
CA SER A 137 11.81 -6.80 -9.76
C SER A 137 12.54 -6.33 -8.50
N LEU A 138 11.82 -6.23 -7.38
CA LEU A 138 12.32 -5.76 -6.09
C LEU A 138 11.59 -6.47 -4.94
N ILE A 139 12.33 -6.85 -3.91
CA ILE A 139 11.82 -7.29 -2.61
C ILE A 139 12.43 -6.38 -1.55
N LEU A 140 11.59 -5.81 -0.68
CA LEU A 140 12.01 -5.14 0.54
C LEU A 140 11.40 -5.86 1.73
N GLY A 141 12.25 -6.39 2.60
CA GLY A 141 11.80 -7.11 3.78
C GLY A 141 12.79 -8.18 4.21
N PRO A 142 12.42 -9.00 5.19
CA PRO A 142 13.20 -10.17 5.55
C PRO A 142 13.28 -11.14 4.37
N ALA A 143 14.50 -11.54 4.05
CA ALA A 143 14.79 -12.56 3.06
C ALA A 143 16.01 -13.35 3.57
N PHE A 144 15.87 -14.68 3.66
CA PHE A 144 16.96 -15.58 4.05
C PHE A 144 17.60 -15.28 5.43
N GLY A 145 16.83 -14.76 6.38
CA GLY A 145 17.31 -14.45 7.73
C GLY A 145 17.91 -13.05 7.91
N PHE A 146 17.80 -12.18 6.90
CA PHE A 146 18.24 -10.77 6.98
C PHE A 146 17.18 -9.86 6.38
N THR A 147 17.02 -8.64 6.88
CA THR A 147 16.23 -7.62 6.17
C THR A 147 17.09 -7.04 5.05
N GLY A 148 16.60 -7.13 3.81
CA GLY A 148 17.36 -6.74 2.64
C GLY A 148 16.56 -5.97 1.61
N LEU A 149 17.31 -5.33 0.71
CA LEU A 149 16.85 -4.82 -0.56
C LEU A 149 17.37 -5.76 -1.66
N LEU A 150 16.50 -6.61 -2.19
CA LEU A 150 16.87 -7.59 -3.22
C LEU A 150 16.20 -7.22 -4.54
N ALA A 151 16.99 -7.03 -5.60
CA ALA A 151 16.46 -6.74 -6.92
C ALA A 151 16.99 -7.71 -7.97
N ASN A 152 16.13 -8.03 -8.95
CA ASN A 152 16.52 -8.76 -10.15
C ASN A 152 16.91 -7.81 -11.30
N THR A 153 16.84 -6.50 -11.06
CA THR A 153 17.22 -5.44 -12.01
C THR A 153 18.20 -4.49 -11.33
N PRO A 154 18.98 -3.70 -12.08
CA PRO A 154 19.89 -2.72 -11.49
C PRO A 154 19.16 -1.76 -10.54
N ILE A 155 19.71 -1.58 -9.34
CA ILE A 155 19.23 -0.60 -8.38
C ILE A 155 20.05 0.68 -8.54
N VAL A 156 19.37 1.82 -8.56
CA VAL A 156 20.00 3.13 -8.40
C VAL A 156 19.67 3.63 -6.99
N LEU A 157 20.71 3.78 -6.15
CA LEU A 157 20.60 4.39 -4.83
C LEU A 157 21.22 5.79 -4.91
N GLY A 158 20.40 6.81 -4.65
CA GLY A 158 20.86 8.19 -4.69
C GLY A 158 19.77 9.14 -4.20
N THR A 159 20.16 10.38 -3.99
CA THR A 159 19.24 11.48 -3.70
C THR A 159 19.27 12.50 -4.85
N GLN A 160 18.14 13.16 -5.10
CA GLN A 160 18.08 14.27 -6.06
C GLN A 160 18.74 15.55 -5.52
N SER A 161 18.88 15.65 -4.19
CA SER A 161 19.54 16.77 -3.52
C SER A 161 20.22 16.32 -2.22
N GLY A 162 21.39 16.89 -1.93
CA GLY A 162 22.18 16.54 -0.75
C GLY A 162 23.01 15.26 -0.89
N ASN A 163 23.39 14.69 0.26
CA ASN A 163 24.29 13.53 0.32
C ASN A 163 23.52 12.22 0.46
N THR A 164 24.04 11.15 -0.15
CA THR A 164 23.62 9.77 0.15
C THR A 164 24.60 9.18 1.17
N THR A 165 24.10 8.82 2.36
CA THR A 165 24.94 8.26 3.42
C THR A 165 24.60 6.79 3.63
N ILE A 166 25.60 5.92 3.52
CA ILE A 166 25.50 4.49 3.87
C ILE A 166 26.16 4.33 5.25
N VAL A 167 25.38 3.93 6.24
CA VAL A 167 25.83 3.79 7.64
C VAL A 167 25.67 2.34 8.07
N CYS A 168 26.67 1.84 8.79
CA CYS A 168 26.61 0.54 9.45
C CYS A 168 26.19 0.69 10.91
N GLY A 169 25.58 -0.36 11.48
CA GLY A 169 25.40 -0.46 12.94
C GLY A 169 26.75 -0.49 13.68
N ALA A 170 26.70 -0.48 15.02
CA ALA A 170 27.88 -0.36 15.89
C ALA A 170 29.03 -1.36 15.62
N SER A 171 28.74 -2.50 14.99
CA SER A 171 29.70 -3.54 14.60
C SER A 171 29.63 -3.94 13.12
N GLY A 172 28.92 -3.17 12.28
CA GLY A 172 28.73 -3.51 10.88
C GLY A 172 29.85 -2.98 9.99
N THR A 173 29.96 -3.54 8.78
CA THR A 173 30.90 -3.08 7.74
C THR A 173 30.16 -2.84 6.43
N VAL A 174 30.60 -1.83 5.67
CA VAL A 174 30.18 -1.68 4.27
C VAL A 174 31.15 -2.51 3.45
N SER A 175 30.66 -3.63 2.90
CA SER A 175 31.45 -4.46 2.02
C SER A 175 31.27 -4.01 0.57
N VAL A 176 32.37 -3.68 -0.09
CA VAL A 176 32.42 -3.36 -1.51
C VAL A 176 33.31 -4.40 -2.19
N PRO A 177 32.85 -5.10 -3.25
CA PRO A 177 33.63 -6.18 -3.86
C PRO A 177 35.04 -5.75 -4.33
N SER A 178 35.20 -4.51 -4.78
CA SER A 178 36.48 -3.91 -5.13
C SER A 178 36.34 -2.40 -5.25
N TRP A 179 37.37 -1.64 -4.89
CA TRP A 179 37.43 -0.19 -5.10
C TRP A 179 37.37 0.22 -6.57
N SER A 180 37.67 -0.71 -7.50
CA SER A 180 37.47 -0.51 -8.94
C SER A 180 35.99 -0.36 -9.32
N LYS A 181 35.05 -0.78 -8.45
CA LYS A 181 33.60 -0.68 -8.66
C LYS A 181 33.01 0.64 -8.17
N LEU A 182 33.75 1.44 -7.41
CA LEU A 182 33.35 2.80 -7.08
C LEU A 182 33.91 3.72 -8.16
N ILE A 183 33.03 4.19 -9.04
CA ILE A 183 33.38 5.01 -10.20
C ILE A 183 32.83 6.41 -9.97
N ASN A 184 33.68 7.41 -10.15
CA ASN A 184 33.22 8.78 -10.32
C ASN A 184 32.59 8.89 -11.71
N VAL A 185 31.29 9.14 -11.78
CA VAL A 185 30.53 9.17 -13.03
C VAL A 185 30.96 10.33 -13.94
N ASP A 186 31.43 11.45 -13.37
CA ASP A 186 31.83 12.63 -14.14
C ASP A 186 33.18 12.44 -14.84
N THR A 187 34.14 11.81 -14.17
CA THR A 187 35.49 11.57 -14.68
C THR A 187 35.66 10.20 -15.34
N GLY A 188 34.77 9.26 -15.04
CA GLY A 188 34.90 7.84 -15.39
C GLY A 188 36.02 7.11 -14.65
N THR A 189 36.71 7.77 -13.70
CA THR A 189 37.82 7.17 -12.95
C THR A 189 37.29 6.36 -11.77
N SER A 190 37.89 5.20 -11.52
CA SER A 190 37.58 4.38 -10.34
C SER A 190 38.39 4.83 -9.13
N LEU A 191 37.84 4.63 -7.93
CA LEU A 191 38.56 4.92 -6.68
C LEU A 191 39.89 4.16 -6.60
N GLN A 192 39.95 2.92 -7.11
CA GLN A 192 41.22 2.18 -7.19
C GLN A 192 42.26 2.95 -8.01
N SER A 193 41.89 3.46 -9.20
CA SER A 193 42.81 4.21 -10.06
C SER A 193 43.32 5.49 -9.40
N GLU A 194 42.45 6.20 -8.68
CA GLU A 194 42.83 7.41 -7.94
C GLU A 194 43.81 7.07 -6.80
N LEU A 195 43.57 5.98 -6.07
CA LEU A 195 44.46 5.50 -5.01
C LEU A 195 45.82 5.07 -5.56
N ASP A 196 45.85 4.35 -6.68
CA ASP A 196 47.10 3.91 -7.34
C ASP A 196 47.93 5.13 -7.80
N ALA A 197 47.28 6.15 -8.36
CA ALA A 197 47.94 7.39 -8.77
C ALA A 197 48.55 8.15 -7.57
N ILE A 198 47.83 8.23 -6.45
CA ILE A 198 48.34 8.81 -5.20
C ILE A 198 49.56 8.02 -4.69
N TRP A 199 49.48 6.69 -4.67
CA TRP A 199 50.59 5.84 -4.22
C TRP A 199 51.83 5.99 -5.10
N ALA A 200 51.65 6.04 -6.43
CA ALA A 200 52.75 6.30 -7.36
C ALA A 200 53.40 7.68 -7.09
N ALA A 201 52.59 8.71 -6.87
CA ALA A 201 53.08 10.06 -6.55
C ALA A 201 53.83 10.11 -5.21
N ILE A 202 53.36 9.39 -4.19
CA ILE A 202 54.04 9.27 -2.89
C ILE A 202 55.36 8.51 -3.07
N GLY A 203 55.35 7.38 -3.78
CA GLY A 203 56.54 6.56 -4.03
C GLY A 203 57.64 7.31 -4.76
N ALA A 204 57.28 8.14 -5.74
CA ALA A 204 58.21 9.03 -6.42
C ALA A 204 58.86 10.06 -5.48
N LYS A 205 58.11 10.55 -4.48
CA LYS A 205 58.63 11.49 -3.47
C LYS A 205 59.47 10.81 -2.39
N SER A 206 59.08 9.63 -1.91
CA SER A 206 59.81 8.92 -0.85
C SER A 206 61.16 8.37 -1.32
N ASN A 207 61.28 8.07 -2.62
CA ASN A 207 62.52 7.58 -3.23
C ASN A 207 63.34 8.68 -3.91
N SER A 208 62.94 9.95 -3.74
CA SER A 208 63.79 11.08 -4.11
C SER A 208 64.86 11.22 -3.04
N GLY A 209 66.00 10.56 -3.24
CA GLY A 209 67.24 10.80 -2.50
C GLY A 209 67.58 12.28 -2.60
N HIS A 210 67.03 13.07 -1.69
CA HIS A 210 67.30 14.49 -1.61
C HIS A 210 68.59 14.63 -0.83
N THR A 211 69.58 15.25 -1.46
CA THR A 211 70.85 15.58 -0.81
C THR A 211 70.66 16.90 -0.06
N HIS A 212 70.89 16.90 1.24
CA HIS A 212 71.01 18.14 2.00
C HIS A 212 72.42 18.70 1.81
N ALA A 213 72.54 19.84 1.12
CA ALA A 213 73.77 20.61 1.12
C ALA A 213 73.74 21.58 2.31
N VAL A 214 74.62 21.36 3.29
CA VAL A 214 74.82 22.28 4.42
C VAL A 214 76.04 23.14 4.13
N THR A 215 75.83 24.44 3.89
CA THR A 215 76.93 25.40 3.74
C THR A 215 77.24 26.02 5.10
N VAL A 216 78.38 25.66 5.69
CA VAL A 216 78.86 26.26 6.95
C VAL A 216 79.78 27.44 6.64
N THR A 217 79.30 28.65 6.91
CA THR A 217 80.00 29.91 6.60
C THR A 217 80.98 30.34 7.71
N SER A 218 81.83 29.44 8.19
CA SER A 218 83.09 29.78 8.90
C SER A 218 83.83 28.51 9.36
N GLY A 219 84.90 28.15 8.64
CA GLY A 219 85.86 27.12 9.09
C GLY A 219 86.02 25.88 8.20
N GLY A 220 86.35 26.07 6.91
CA GLY A 220 87.29 25.22 6.14
C GLY A 220 87.23 23.69 6.20
N GLY A 221 86.07 23.04 6.35
CA GLY A 221 85.95 21.58 6.29
C GLY A 221 84.78 21.11 5.43
N THR A 222 85.05 20.27 4.43
CA THR A 222 84.00 19.62 3.62
C THR A 222 83.52 18.37 4.36
N PHE A 223 82.24 18.32 4.73
CA PHE A 223 81.62 17.14 5.34
C PHE A 223 80.67 16.50 4.32
N THR A 224 80.99 15.27 3.90
CA THR A 224 80.14 14.47 3.01
C THR A 224 79.45 13.41 3.86
N THR A 225 78.13 13.51 4.03
CA THR A 225 77.34 12.39 4.56
C THR A 225 76.80 11.58 3.40
N SER A 226 77.11 10.29 3.37
CA SER A 226 76.38 9.33 2.54
C SER A 226 75.12 8.92 3.30
N PRO A 227 73.94 8.87 2.66
CA PRO A 227 72.84 8.14 3.24
C PRO A 227 73.23 6.66 3.30
N GLY A 228 73.05 6.03 4.46
CA GLY A 228 73.06 4.58 4.62
C GLY A 228 71.72 3.98 4.22
#